data_AF-B7K8L2-F1
#
_entry.id   AF-B7K8L2-F1
#
_cell.length_a   1.000
_cell.length_b   1.000
_cell.length_c   1.000
_cell.angle_alpha   90.00
_cell.angle_beta   90.00
_cell.angle_gamma   90.00
#
_symmetry.space_group_name_H-M   'P 1'
#
loop_
_entity.id
_entity.type
_entity.pdbx_description
1 polymer ?
#
loop_
_entity_poly.entity_id
_entity_poly.type
_entity_poly.pdbx_seq_one_letter_code
_entity_poly.pdbx_strand_id
1 'polypeptide(L)'
;MNKTQKFLNLKRVTILATSAILLQACSQVSSENTEPIKIDGSSTVYPITQKIVEKYNQGNASDPVEIQESVSGTTGGFNKFCAGETDINAASRPISEQEMQDCASKEVRYIELPIAFDAITVVVNQQNDWAEDISVEDLRKMWQPEAEGKITNWNQVNPDWPDRPLNLFAPGKDSGTFDYFTEAITGTTDSSRTDYVASEDDETIVTGVSQDPNALGYFGYAYYERNQDKLKPLGIDNGQGAVLPSPETVENAQYQPLARPLFIYVNAKTAQNKPALEEFVKFYLKNAPTAVSEVGYIPLPEEGYHLANIHFNRFKVGTVFEGRSEFNLTLEELLTKQAKF
;
A
#
# COMPACT_ATOMS: atom_id res chain seq x y z
N MET A 1 -15.98 -97.29 38.91
CA MET A 1 -17.39 -97.36 39.35
C MET A 1 -17.50 -96.77 40.75
N ASN A 2 -18.60 -96.06 41.01
CA ASN A 2 -19.10 -95.53 42.28
C ASN A 2 -18.59 -94.16 42.81
N LYS A 3 -19.41 -93.15 42.50
CA LYS A 3 -19.95 -92.05 43.33
C LYS A 3 -19.54 -92.11 44.83
N THR A 4 -19.30 -91.02 45.58
CA THR A 4 -20.30 -90.01 45.99
C THR A 4 -19.65 -89.10 47.06
N GLN A 5 -20.00 -87.80 47.05
CA GLN A 5 -20.16 -86.87 48.19
C GLN A 5 -18.95 -86.49 49.09
N LYS A 6 -18.71 -85.17 49.20
CA LYS A 6 -19.08 -84.38 50.39
C LYS A 6 -18.97 -82.87 50.15
N PHE A 7 -20.00 -82.16 50.57
CA PHE A 7 -20.04 -80.71 50.80
C PHE A 7 -19.03 -80.30 51.89
N LEU A 8 -18.45 -79.09 51.82
CA LEU A 8 -18.75 -77.95 52.73
C LEU A 8 -17.74 -76.78 52.57
N ASN A 9 -18.29 -75.57 52.68
CA ASN A 9 -17.74 -74.36 53.30
C ASN A 9 -16.50 -73.61 52.74
N LEU A 10 -16.83 -72.51 52.04
CA LEU A 10 -16.68 -71.12 52.50
C LEU A 10 -15.41 -70.78 53.32
N LYS A 11 -14.49 -70.00 52.72
CA LYS A 11 -13.88 -68.81 53.35
C LYS A 11 -13.01 -68.01 52.36
N ARG A 12 -13.47 -66.77 52.11
CA ARG A 12 -12.71 -65.51 52.05
C ARG A 12 -11.47 -65.44 51.14
N VAL A 13 -11.61 -64.70 50.05
CA VAL A 13 -10.63 -63.67 49.68
C VAL A 13 -11.40 -62.39 49.35
N THR A 14 -11.41 -61.47 50.31
CA THR A 14 -11.68 -60.06 50.11
C THR A 14 -10.32 -59.38 50.05
N ILE A 15 -10.03 -58.59 49.02
CA ILE A 15 -9.24 -57.35 49.13
C ILE A 15 -9.76 -56.40 48.05
N LEU A 16 -10.29 -55.28 48.52
CA LEU A 16 -10.63 -54.07 47.79
C LEU A 16 -9.36 -53.43 47.21
N ALA A 17 -9.47 -52.87 46.00
CA ALA A 17 -8.65 -51.74 45.57
C ALA A 17 -9.46 -50.87 44.59
N THR A 18 -10.41 -50.11 45.11
CA THR A 18 -11.08 -49.01 44.40
C THR A 18 -10.78 -47.72 45.15
N SER A 19 -9.84 -46.93 44.66
CA SER A 19 -9.66 -45.54 45.08
C SER A 19 -8.95 -44.72 44.02
N ALA A 20 -9.68 -43.69 43.57
CA ALA A 20 -9.22 -42.40 43.06
C ALA A 20 -8.37 -42.36 41.78
N ILE A 21 -9.03 -42.19 40.64
CA ILE A 21 -8.50 -41.38 39.53
C ILE A 21 -9.34 -40.10 39.51
N LEU A 22 -8.83 -39.06 40.17
CA LEU A 22 -9.34 -37.70 40.07
C LEU A 22 -9.08 -37.20 38.65
N LEU A 23 -10.14 -36.68 38.02
CA LEU A 23 -10.09 -35.95 36.76
C LEU A 23 -9.15 -34.75 36.88
N GLN A 24 -7.92 -34.88 36.40
CA GLN A 24 -7.18 -33.76 35.83
C GLN A 24 -7.53 -33.70 34.35
N ALA A 25 -8.72 -33.17 34.06
CA ALA A 25 -8.97 -32.55 32.77
C ALA A 25 -8.17 -31.25 32.77
N CYS A 26 -6.86 -31.35 32.49
CA CYS A 26 -6.09 -30.19 32.10
C CYS A 26 -6.82 -29.55 30.93
N SER A 27 -7.27 -28.32 31.13
CA SER A 27 -7.61 -27.38 30.09
C SER A 27 -6.39 -27.25 29.18
N GLN A 28 -6.28 -28.12 28.17
CA GLN A 28 -5.54 -27.80 26.98
C GLN A 28 -6.35 -26.73 26.28
N VAL A 29 -6.11 -25.48 26.70
CA VAL A 29 -6.30 -24.34 25.80
C VAL A 29 -5.34 -24.62 24.67
N SER A 30 -5.85 -25.25 23.62
CA SER A 30 -5.20 -25.21 22.32
C SER A 30 -5.01 -23.75 22.01
N SER A 31 -3.77 -23.27 22.00
CA SER A 31 -3.44 -22.03 21.33
C SER A 31 -3.93 -22.21 19.89
N GLU A 32 -5.05 -21.60 19.54
CA GLU A 32 -5.41 -21.45 18.14
C GLU A 32 -4.22 -20.74 17.49
N ASN A 33 -3.49 -21.45 16.63
CA ASN A 33 -2.57 -20.80 15.71
C ASN A 33 -3.46 -19.98 14.76
N THR A 34 -3.79 -18.76 15.16
CA THR A 34 -4.49 -17.80 14.33
C THR A 34 -3.60 -17.49 13.14
N GLU A 35 -4.08 -17.78 11.92
CA GLU A 35 -3.30 -17.47 10.72
C GLU A 35 -2.92 -15.98 10.69
N PRO A 36 -1.67 -15.65 10.31
CA PRO A 36 -1.17 -14.28 10.32
C PRO A 36 -1.99 -13.37 9.42
N ILE A 37 -2.14 -12.10 9.77
CA ILE A 37 -2.66 -11.08 8.86
C ILE A 37 -1.60 -10.82 7.79
N LYS A 38 -1.95 -11.02 6.52
CA LYS A 38 -1.00 -10.85 5.41
C LYS A 38 -1.28 -9.57 4.64
N ILE A 39 -0.29 -8.70 4.54
CA ILE A 39 -0.37 -7.40 3.87
C ILE A 39 0.73 -7.34 2.82
N ASP A 40 0.38 -6.94 1.60
CA ASP A 40 1.33 -6.72 0.51
C ASP A 40 0.92 -5.48 -0.30
N GLY A 41 1.77 -5.03 -1.22
CA GLY A 41 1.44 -4.01 -2.21
C GLY A 41 2.48 -2.92 -2.37
N SER A 42 2.00 -1.69 -2.45
CA SER A 42 2.75 -0.47 -2.79
C SER A 42 3.90 -0.15 -1.82
N SER A 43 5.09 0.07 -2.37
CA SER A 43 6.26 0.65 -1.68
C SER A 43 6.00 2.08 -1.18
N THR A 44 5.13 2.83 -1.85
CA THR A 44 4.71 4.18 -1.43
C THR A 44 3.87 4.13 -0.16
N VAL A 45 2.96 3.15 -0.04
CA VAL A 45 2.06 3.03 1.13
C VAL A 45 2.72 2.24 2.27
N TYR A 46 3.75 1.45 1.98
CA TYR A 46 4.45 0.60 2.95
C TYR A 46 4.87 1.33 4.23
N PRO A 47 5.48 2.54 4.21
CA PRO A 47 5.82 3.27 5.43
C PRO A 47 4.62 3.55 6.35
N ILE A 48 3.44 3.85 5.78
CA ILE A 48 2.21 4.08 6.56
C ILE A 48 1.81 2.78 7.26
N THR A 49 1.74 1.67 6.51
CA THR A 49 1.35 0.36 7.04
C THR A 49 2.31 -0.12 8.11
N GLN A 50 3.62 -0.02 7.88
CA GLN A 50 4.64 -0.35 8.86
C GLN A 50 4.44 0.44 10.15
N LYS A 51 4.16 1.74 10.04
CA LYS A 51 3.92 2.59 11.21
C LYS A 51 2.68 2.19 11.99
N ILE A 52 1.61 1.77 11.30
CA ILE A 52 0.41 1.25 11.91
C ILE A 52 0.68 -0.08 12.62
N VAL A 53 1.42 -1.01 12.00
CA VAL A 53 1.79 -2.30 12.59
C VAL A 53 2.64 -2.11 13.85
N GLU A 54 3.62 -1.20 13.83
CA GLU A 54 4.40 -0.82 15.02
C GLU A 54 3.48 -0.37 16.18
N LYS A 55 2.55 0.55 15.91
CA LYS A 55 1.62 1.07 16.93
C LYS A 55 0.66 -0.01 17.43
N TYR A 56 0.18 -0.90 16.54
CA TYR A 56 -0.71 -2.00 16.89
C TYR A 56 -0.02 -2.98 17.84
N ASN A 57 1.21 -3.38 17.52
CA ASN A 57 2.00 -4.31 18.33
C ASN A 57 2.35 -3.73 19.70
N GLN A 58 2.60 -2.41 19.79
CA GLN A 58 2.82 -1.73 21.07
C GLN A 58 1.56 -1.73 21.96
N GLY A 59 0.37 -1.53 21.36
CA GLY A 59 -0.91 -1.53 22.07
C GLY A 59 -1.39 -2.92 22.51
N ASN A 60 -1.04 -3.96 21.75
CA ASN A 60 -1.52 -5.33 21.92
C ASN A 60 -0.46 -6.31 22.44
N ALA A 61 0.53 -5.82 23.19
CA ALA A 61 1.65 -6.64 23.68
C ALA A 61 1.24 -7.84 24.55
N SER A 62 0.01 -7.84 25.10
CA SER A 62 -0.51 -8.95 25.93
C SER A 62 -1.23 -10.04 25.13
N ASP A 63 -1.58 -9.77 23.86
CA ASP A 63 -2.22 -10.72 22.95
C ASP A 63 -1.76 -10.44 21.49
N PRO A 64 -0.53 -10.88 21.14
CA PRO A 64 0.08 -10.49 19.88
C PRO A 64 -0.58 -11.19 18.70
N VAL A 65 -1.07 -10.41 17.74
CA VAL A 65 -1.48 -10.90 16.42
C VAL A 65 -0.27 -10.89 15.50
N GLU A 66 0.02 -12.01 14.84
CA GLU A 66 1.07 -12.05 13.82
C GLU A 66 0.62 -11.29 12.57
N ILE A 67 1.40 -10.29 12.15
CA ILE A 67 1.18 -9.50 10.95
C ILE A 67 2.42 -9.63 10.06
N GLN A 68 2.21 -10.06 8.81
CA GLN A 68 3.26 -10.25 7.81
C GLN A 68 3.09 -9.19 6.73
N GLU A 69 4.11 -8.34 6.59
CA GLU A 69 4.15 -7.26 5.59
C GLU A 69 5.13 -7.63 4.47
N SER A 70 4.77 -7.32 3.23
CA SER A 70 5.59 -7.50 2.04
C SER A 70 5.40 -6.33 1.08
N VAL A 71 6.33 -6.16 0.14
CA VAL A 71 6.28 -5.11 -0.88
C VAL A 71 6.46 -5.76 -2.25
N SER A 72 5.46 -5.62 -3.11
CA SER A 72 5.43 -6.18 -4.47
C SER A 72 4.98 -5.16 -5.52
N GLY A 73 4.87 -3.88 -5.15
CA GLY A 73 4.21 -2.88 -5.98
C GLY A 73 2.68 -2.97 -5.91
N THR A 74 1.97 -1.95 -6.42
CA THR A 74 0.49 -1.94 -6.38
C THR A 74 -0.08 -3.06 -7.25
N THR A 75 0.46 -3.22 -8.46
CA THR A 75 0.03 -4.23 -9.45
C THR A 75 0.41 -5.64 -8.97
N GLY A 76 1.65 -5.85 -8.53
CA GLY A 76 2.08 -7.14 -7.96
C GLY A 76 1.30 -7.50 -6.69
N GLY A 77 0.94 -6.51 -5.86
CA GLY A 77 0.08 -6.69 -4.69
C GLY A 77 -1.35 -7.12 -5.05
N PHE A 78 -1.97 -6.48 -6.04
CA PHE A 78 -3.29 -6.89 -6.54
C PHE A 78 -3.28 -8.29 -7.13
N ASN A 79 -2.22 -8.69 -7.84
CA ASN A 79 -2.10 -10.05 -8.36
C ASN A 79 -2.24 -11.11 -7.25
N LYS A 80 -1.53 -10.93 -6.13
CA LYS A 80 -1.60 -11.81 -4.95
C LYS A 80 -2.93 -11.68 -4.20
N PHE A 81 -3.40 -10.46 -4.01
CA PHE A 81 -4.64 -10.17 -3.30
C PHE A 81 -5.87 -10.76 -4.01
N CYS A 82 -5.99 -10.56 -5.32
CA CYS A 82 -7.05 -11.16 -6.12
C CYS A 82 -6.91 -12.69 -6.18
N ALA A 83 -5.71 -13.26 -6.01
CA ALA A 83 -5.50 -14.69 -5.83
C ALA A 83 -5.91 -15.22 -4.44
N GLY A 84 -6.31 -14.35 -3.51
CA GLY A 84 -6.69 -14.71 -2.15
C GLY A 84 -5.49 -15.03 -1.25
N GLU A 85 -4.28 -14.65 -1.66
CA GLU A 85 -3.04 -14.95 -0.91
C GLU A 85 -2.78 -13.96 0.22
N THR A 86 -3.36 -12.75 0.14
CA THR A 86 -3.21 -11.67 1.12
C THR A 86 -4.57 -11.16 1.61
N ASP A 87 -4.57 -10.60 2.82
CA ASP A 87 -5.76 -10.06 3.48
C ASP A 87 -5.99 -8.59 3.11
N ILE A 88 -4.89 -7.86 2.90
CA ILE A 88 -4.88 -6.44 2.56
C ILE A 88 -3.90 -6.21 1.40
N ASN A 89 -4.34 -5.44 0.40
CA ASN A 89 -3.45 -4.83 -0.59
C ASN A 89 -3.31 -3.32 -0.32
N ALA A 90 -2.09 -2.85 -0.10
CA ALA A 90 -1.79 -1.43 -0.03
C ALA A 90 -1.57 -0.88 -1.44
N ALA A 91 -2.21 0.23 -1.82
CA ALA A 91 -2.25 0.66 -3.21
C ALA A 91 -2.05 2.17 -3.34
N SER A 92 -1.23 2.55 -4.33
CA SER A 92 -0.89 3.96 -4.64
C SER A 92 -1.65 4.53 -5.83
N ARG A 93 -2.59 3.74 -6.37
CA ARG A 93 -3.59 4.15 -7.36
C ARG A 93 -4.83 3.28 -7.16
N PRO A 94 -6.00 3.66 -7.71
CA PRO A 94 -7.19 2.82 -7.64
C PRO A 94 -6.98 1.45 -8.29
N ILE A 95 -7.73 0.43 -7.87
CA ILE A 95 -7.79 -0.85 -8.58
C ILE A 95 -8.14 -0.64 -10.05
N SER A 96 -7.43 -1.30 -10.97
CA SER A 96 -7.67 -1.20 -12.41
C SER A 96 -8.82 -2.09 -12.87
N GLU A 97 -9.41 -1.81 -14.03
CA GLU A 97 -10.48 -2.65 -14.59
C GLU A 97 -10.05 -4.13 -14.75
N GLN A 98 -8.81 -4.38 -15.18
CA GLN A 98 -8.28 -5.74 -15.32
C GLN A 98 -8.19 -6.45 -13.95
N GLU A 99 -7.70 -5.77 -12.91
CA GLU A 99 -7.61 -6.36 -11.57
C GLU A 99 -9.00 -6.57 -10.96
N MET A 100 -9.98 -5.70 -11.26
CA MET A 100 -11.36 -5.93 -10.87
C MET A 100 -11.89 -7.24 -11.47
N GLN A 101 -11.62 -7.48 -12.77
CA GLN A 101 -11.99 -8.73 -13.44
C GLN A 101 -11.26 -9.93 -12.84
N ASP A 102 -9.96 -9.79 -12.54
CA ASP A 102 -9.15 -10.86 -11.95
C ASP A 102 -9.66 -11.24 -10.55
N CYS A 103 -9.95 -10.25 -9.70
CA CYS A 103 -10.57 -10.44 -8.39
C CYS A 103 -11.93 -11.12 -8.52
N ALA A 104 -12.79 -10.65 -9.43
CA ALA A 104 -14.11 -11.24 -9.66
C ALA A 104 -14.02 -12.71 -10.13
N SER A 105 -13.08 -13.02 -11.04
CA SER A 105 -12.85 -14.37 -11.55
C SER A 105 -12.42 -15.37 -10.48
N LYS A 106 -11.81 -14.87 -9.40
CA LYS A 106 -11.34 -15.64 -8.24
C LYS A 106 -12.25 -15.48 -7.01
N GLU A 107 -13.43 -14.89 -7.20
CA GLU A 107 -14.44 -14.64 -6.16
C GLU A 107 -13.94 -13.79 -4.97
N VAL A 108 -12.89 -13.00 -5.19
CA VAL A 108 -12.36 -12.05 -4.20
C VAL A 108 -13.11 -10.75 -4.30
N ARG A 109 -13.88 -10.42 -3.26
CA ARG A 109 -14.51 -9.10 -3.08
C ARG A 109 -13.68 -8.28 -2.11
N TYR A 110 -13.60 -6.98 -2.37
CA TYR A 110 -12.77 -6.07 -1.61
C TYR A 110 -13.54 -4.85 -1.12
N ILE A 111 -13.09 -4.28 0.00
CA ILE A 111 -13.51 -2.98 0.52
C ILE A 111 -12.38 -2.00 0.20
N GLU A 112 -12.65 -1.00 -0.62
CA GLU A 112 -11.72 0.09 -0.95
C GLU A 112 -11.77 1.17 0.14
N LEU A 113 -10.62 1.47 0.74
CA LEU A 113 -10.49 2.44 1.82
C LEU A 113 -9.39 3.45 1.50
N PRO A 114 -9.72 4.71 1.15
CA PRO A 114 -8.71 5.76 1.05
C PRO A 114 -8.16 6.05 2.45
N ILE A 115 -6.84 6.26 2.55
CA ILE A 115 -6.14 6.46 3.82
C ILE A 115 -5.25 7.71 3.86
N ALA A 116 -4.87 8.26 2.71
CA ALA A 116 -4.01 9.44 2.61
C ALA A 116 -4.11 10.06 1.21
N PHE A 117 -3.53 11.24 1.06
CA PHE A 117 -3.07 11.78 -0.21
C PHE A 117 -1.53 11.71 -0.31
N ASP A 118 -1.06 11.69 -1.54
CA ASP A 118 0.35 11.73 -1.92
C ASP A 118 0.55 12.75 -3.04
N ALA A 119 1.77 13.28 -3.13
CA ALA A 119 2.29 14.04 -4.26
C ALA A 119 3.44 13.28 -4.88
N ILE A 120 3.25 12.75 -6.09
CA ILE A 120 4.37 12.21 -6.87
C ILE A 120 5.35 13.35 -7.13
N THR A 121 6.50 13.27 -6.50
CA THR A 121 7.48 14.35 -6.42
C THR A 121 8.58 14.08 -7.42
N VAL A 122 8.68 14.95 -8.43
CA VAL A 122 9.80 14.92 -9.37
C VAL A 122 10.98 15.61 -8.70
N VAL A 123 12.10 14.89 -8.62
CA VAL A 123 13.31 15.34 -7.95
C VAL A 123 14.50 15.30 -8.89
N VAL A 124 15.44 16.19 -8.61
CA VAL A 124 16.78 16.21 -9.18
C VAL A 124 17.80 16.23 -8.06
N ASN A 125 19.07 16.04 -8.42
CA ASN A 125 20.17 16.20 -7.48
C ASN A 125 20.21 17.61 -6.87
N GLN A 126 20.64 17.74 -5.61
CA GLN A 126 20.80 19.03 -4.93
C GLN A 126 21.70 20.02 -5.70
N GLN A 127 22.65 19.51 -6.50
CA GLN A 127 23.59 20.31 -7.29
C GLN A 127 23.03 20.78 -8.64
N ASN A 128 21.84 20.33 -9.03
CA ASN A 128 21.19 20.80 -10.24
C ASN A 128 20.84 22.29 -10.06
N ASP A 129 21.40 23.16 -10.90
CA ASP A 129 21.22 24.61 -10.84
C ASP A 129 20.51 25.19 -12.08
N TRP A 130 19.94 24.32 -12.93
CA TRP A 130 19.30 24.74 -14.19
C TRP A 130 17.79 24.48 -14.25
N ALA A 131 17.28 23.46 -13.56
CA ALA A 131 15.85 23.17 -13.51
C ALA A 131 15.28 23.59 -12.15
N GLU A 132 14.48 24.65 -12.11
CA GLU A 132 13.70 25.06 -10.92
C GLU A 132 12.30 24.46 -10.94
N ASP A 133 11.72 24.39 -12.13
CA ASP A 133 10.45 23.76 -12.44
C ASP A 133 10.55 22.90 -13.69
N ILE A 134 9.48 22.16 -13.95
CA ILE A 134 9.31 21.36 -15.16
C ILE A 134 7.84 21.32 -15.57
N SER A 135 7.60 21.53 -16.86
CA SER A 135 6.24 21.43 -17.40
C SER A 135 5.81 19.98 -17.58
N VAL A 136 4.50 19.73 -17.55
CA VAL A 136 3.92 18.42 -17.91
C VAL A 136 4.33 18.00 -19.32
N GLU A 137 4.44 18.96 -20.24
CA GLU A 137 4.89 18.70 -21.62
C GLU A 137 6.36 18.29 -21.69
N ASP A 138 7.24 18.91 -20.90
CA ASP A 138 8.65 18.52 -20.80
C ASP A 138 8.80 17.13 -20.17
N LEU A 139 8.04 16.84 -19.11
CA LEU A 139 7.98 15.49 -18.53
C LEU A 139 7.51 14.47 -19.57
N ARG A 140 6.46 14.77 -20.33
CA ARG A 140 5.97 13.89 -21.41
C ARG A 140 7.06 13.64 -22.45
N LYS A 141 7.74 14.70 -22.90
CA LYS A 141 8.83 14.62 -23.87
C LYS A 141 10.03 13.81 -23.34
N MET A 142 10.31 13.86 -22.04
CA MET A 142 11.36 13.06 -21.40
C MET A 142 11.02 11.57 -21.33
N TRP A 143 9.78 11.25 -20.95
CA TRP A 143 9.38 9.91 -20.49
C TRP A 143 8.63 9.08 -21.53
N GLN A 144 8.03 9.68 -22.56
CA GLN A 144 7.29 8.92 -23.58
C GLN A 144 8.18 7.90 -24.32
N PRO A 145 7.63 6.77 -24.81
CA PRO A 145 8.40 5.73 -25.49
C PRO A 145 9.26 6.24 -26.66
N GLU A 146 8.81 7.25 -27.41
CA GLU A 146 9.52 7.80 -28.55
C GLU A 146 10.84 8.49 -28.17
N ALA A 147 11.02 8.83 -26.89
CA ALA A 147 12.21 9.45 -26.33
C ALA A 147 13.37 8.45 -26.15
N GLU A 148 13.08 7.15 -26.07
CA GLU A 148 14.07 6.09 -25.89
C GLU A 148 15.20 6.19 -26.92
N GLY A 149 16.44 6.28 -26.44
CA GLY A 149 17.64 6.45 -27.27
C GLY A 149 17.73 7.75 -28.09
N LYS A 150 16.76 8.68 -27.99
CA LYS A 150 16.72 9.95 -28.74
C LYS A 150 16.87 11.17 -27.85
N ILE A 151 16.20 11.18 -26.71
CA ILE A 151 16.31 12.22 -25.68
C ILE A 151 17.24 11.67 -24.60
N THR A 152 18.51 12.00 -24.72
CA THR A 152 19.60 11.57 -23.84
C THR A 152 20.24 12.72 -23.08
N ASN A 153 19.88 13.98 -23.40
CA ASN A 153 20.45 15.18 -22.81
C ASN A 153 19.36 16.18 -22.40
N TRP A 154 19.62 16.98 -21.36
CA TRP A 154 18.67 17.97 -20.82
C TRP A 154 18.25 19.03 -21.86
N ASN A 155 19.20 19.58 -22.62
CA ASN A 155 18.93 20.59 -23.65
C ASN A 155 18.03 20.10 -24.80
N GLN A 156 17.89 18.79 -24.98
CA GLN A 156 17.00 18.21 -26.00
C GLN A 156 15.53 18.28 -25.57
N VAL A 157 15.28 18.38 -24.27
CA VAL A 157 13.94 18.58 -23.69
C VAL A 157 13.61 20.06 -23.73
N ASN A 158 14.41 20.89 -23.05
CA ASN A 158 14.27 22.33 -23.03
C ASN A 158 15.61 22.99 -23.43
N PRO A 159 15.65 23.80 -24.50
CA PRO A 159 16.90 24.37 -25.03
C PRO A 159 17.60 25.35 -24.09
N ASP A 160 16.92 25.86 -23.06
CA ASP A 160 17.52 26.74 -22.04
C ASP A 160 18.34 25.96 -21.00
N TRP A 161 18.18 24.63 -20.94
CA TRP A 161 18.96 23.74 -20.07
C TRP A 161 20.31 23.36 -20.69
N PRO A 162 21.29 22.94 -19.87
CA PRO A 162 22.63 22.63 -20.36
C PRO A 162 22.67 21.36 -21.22
N ASP A 163 23.68 21.29 -22.10
CA ASP A 163 24.02 20.06 -22.83
C ASP A 163 24.73 19.07 -21.89
N ARG A 164 23.93 18.41 -21.04
CA ARG A 164 24.37 17.41 -20.07
C ARG A 164 23.53 16.15 -20.24
N PRO A 165 24.10 14.95 -19.92
CA PRO A 165 23.33 13.71 -19.93
C PRO A 165 22.04 13.82 -19.12
N LEU A 166 20.97 13.16 -19.55
CA LEU A 166 19.72 13.03 -18.81
C LEU A 166 19.62 11.59 -18.29
N ASN A 167 19.96 11.39 -17.02
CA ASN A 167 19.92 10.09 -16.39
C ASN A 167 18.62 9.95 -15.61
N LEU A 168 17.81 8.95 -15.95
CA LEU A 168 16.45 8.81 -15.44
C LEU A 168 16.36 7.67 -14.42
N PHE A 169 15.68 7.93 -13.31
CA PHE A 169 15.39 6.96 -12.26
C PHE A 169 13.90 6.96 -11.94
N ALA A 170 13.27 5.80 -11.87
CA ALA A 170 11.84 5.72 -11.64
C ALA A 170 11.42 4.41 -10.97
N PRO A 171 10.20 4.36 -10.41
CA PRO A 171 9.63 3.13 -9.92
C PRO A 171 9.51 2.09 -11.04
N GLY A 172 9.61 0.82 -10.69
CA GLY A 172 9.44 -0.27 -11.65
C GLY A 172 7.99 -0.46 -12.10
N LYS A 173 7.78 -1.39 -13.04
CA LYS A 173 6.50 -1.62 -13.72
C LYS A 173 5.39 -2.14 -12.80
N ASP A 174 5.73 -2.75 -11.66
CA ASP A 174 4.71 -3.22 -10.71
C ASP A 174 4.24 -2.09 -9.76
N SER A 175 4.90 -0.93 -9.81
CA SER A 175 4.60 0.23 -8.97
C SER A 175 3.37 1.00 -9.45
N GLY A 176 2.43 1.26 -8.52
CA GLY A 176 1.32 2.15 -8.80
C GLY A 176 1.74 3.61 -9.00
N THR A 177 2.95 3.99 -8.57
CA THR A 177 3.58 5.29 -8.88
C THR A 177 3.97 5.39 -10.35
N PHE A 178 4.49 4.30 -10.91
CA PHE A 178 4.75 4.22 -12.34
C PHE A 178 3.43 4.24 -13.14
N ASP A 179 2.44 3.46 -12.72
CA ASP A 179 1.10 3.44 -13.36
C ASP A 179 0.49 4.85 -13.42
N TYR A 180 0.42 5.51 -12.26
CA TYR A 180 -0.20 6.83 -12.14
C TYR A 180 0.58 7.89 -12.90
N PHE A 181 1.92 7.90 -12.78
CA PHE A 181 2.76 8.88 -13.46
C PHE A 181 2.65 8.76 -14.99
N THR A 182 2.70 7.56 -15.54
CA THR A 182 2.57 7.35 -17.00
C THR A 182 1.19 7.74 -17.49
N GLU A 183 0.13 7.37 -16.80
CA GLU A 183 -1.23 7.79 -17.15
C GLU A 183 -1.37 9.33 -17.10
N ALA A 184 -0.83 9.99 -16.08
CA ALA A 184 -0.91 11.44 -15.91
C ALA A 184 -0.06 12.23 -16.91
N ILE A 185 1.14 11.75 -17.24
CA ILE A 185 2.14 12.49 -18.00
C ILE A 185 2.15 12.11 -19.48
N THR A 186 2.04 10.82 -19.80
CA THR A 186 2.07 10.33 -21.19
C THR A 186 0.67 9.98 -21.71
N GLY A 187 -0.35 10.04 -20.84
CA GLY A 187 -1.76 9.84 -21.19
C GLY A 187 -2.16 8.35 -21.27
N THR A 188 -1.27 7.42 -20.93
CA THR A 188 -1.54 5.99 -20.98
C THR A 188 -0.68 5.26 -19.95
N THR A 189 -1.29 4.39 -19.13
CA THR A 189 -0.60 3.53 -18.17
C THR A 189 0.43 2.63 -18.88
N ASP A 190 1.59 2.41 -18.26
CA ASP A 190 2.73 1.64 -18.81
C ASP A 190 3.35 2.23 -20.10
N SER A 191 2.92 3.43 -20.50
CA SER A 191 3.52 4.15 -21.63
C SER A 191 4.71 4.98 -21.16
N SER A 192 5.88 4.34 -21.13
CA SER A 192 7.17 4.99 -20.85
C SER A 192 8.28 4.36 -21.71
N ARG A 193 9.33 5.14 -21.98
CA ARG A 193 10.64 4.61 -22.37
C ARG A 193 11.15 3.60 -21.33
N THR A 194 12.02 2.69 -21.74
CA THR A 194 12.52 1.58 -20.89
C THR A 194 13.99 1.68 -20.52
N ASP A 195 14.73 2.62 -21.11
CA ASP A 195 16.16 2.88 -20.90
C ASP A 195 16.45 3.76 -19.66
N TYR A 196 15.68 3.61 -18.58
CA TYR A 196 15.87 4.27 -17.29
C TYR A 196 16.28 3.25 -16.20
N VAL A 197 16.77 3.73 -15.06
CA VAL A 197 17.05 2.88 -13.89
C VAL A 197 15.76 2.68 -13.10
N ALA A 198 15.18 1.48 -13.22
CA ALA A 198 13.95 1.08 -12.54
C ALA A 198 14.22 0.43 -11.17
N SER A 199 13.35 0.69 -10.18
CA SER A 199 13.38 -0.01 -8.88
C SER A 199 11.98 -0.12 -8.27
N GLU A 200 11.66 -1.26 -7.67
CA GLU A 200 10.45 -1.39 -6.83
C GLU A 200 10.66 -0.84 -5.40
N ASP A 201 11.92 -0.56 -5.04
CA ASP A 201 12.31 0.12 -3.80
C ASP A 201 12.63 1.60 -4.09
N ASP A 202 11.80 2.50 -3.58
CA ASP A 202 11.92 3.95 -3.76
C ASP A 202 13.22 4.51 -3.13
N GLU A 203 13.79 3.87 -2.10
CA GLU A 203 15.09 4.30 -1.51
C GLU A 203 16.26 4.13 -2.49
N THR A 204 16.15 3.17 -3.42
CA THR A 204 17.13 3.01 -4.50
C THR A 204 17.06 4.20 -5.48
N ILE A 205 15.86 4.73 -5.74
CA ILE A 205 15.66 5.91 -6.60
C ILE A 205 16.23 7.15 -5.91
N VAL A 206 15.93 7.35 -4.62
CA VAL A 206 16.51 8.42 -3.78
C VAL A 206 18.04 8.39 -3.87
N THR A 207 18.63 7.21 -3.67
CA THR A 207 20.09 7.04 -3.71
C THR A 207 20.65 7.38 -5.09
N GLY A 208 20.04 6.88 -6.16
CA GLY A 208 20.45 7.14 -7.53
C GLY A 208 20.46 8.64 -7.87
N VAL A 209 19.37 9.34 -7.58
CA VAL A 209 19.26 10.79 -7.85
C VAL A 209 20.24 11.59 -7.00
N SER A 210 20.42 11.23 -5.72
CA SER A 210 21.33 11.95 -4.81
C SER A 210 22.82 11.86 -5.19
N GLN A 211 23.21 10.83 -5.94
CA GLN A 211 24.61 10.58 -6.31
C GLN A 211 24.99 11.09 -7.70
N ASP A 212 24.00 11.40 -8.55
CA ASP A 212 24.23 11.82 -9.92
C ASP A 212 23.72 13.25 -10.15
N PRO A 213 24.61 14.25 -10.32
CA PRO A 213 24.24 15.64 -10.59
C PRO A 213 23.33 15.83 -11.81
N ASN A 214 23.28 14.87 -12.73
CA ASN A 214 22.51 14.93 -13.96
C ASN A 214 21.17 14.17 -13.89
N ALA A 215 20.85 13.59 -12.73
CA ALA A 215 19.69 12.73 -12.58
C ALA A 215 18.39 13.51 -12.44
N LEU A 216 17.32 12.90 -12.98
CA LEU A 216 15.93 13.19 -12.65
C LEU A 216 15.26 11.88 -12.24
N GLY A 217 14.46 11.93 -11.19
CA GLY A 217 13.59 10.82 -10.83
C GLY A 217 12.30 11.25 -10.18
N TYR A 218 11.42 10.29 -9.91
CA TYR A 218 10.15 10.54 -9.24
C TYR A 218 9.76 9.41 -8.30
N PHE A 219 9.06 9.75 -7.21
CA PHE A 219 8.52 8.81 -6.22
C PHE A 219 7.51 9.56 -5.30
N GLY A 220 6.93 8.87 -4.31
CA GLY A 220 6.01 9.49 -3.35
C GLY A 220 6.66 10.55 -2.45
N TYR A 221 5.89 11.56 -2.05
CA TYR A 221 6.37 12.77 -1.36
C TYR A 221 7.19 12.48 -0.09
N ALA A 222 6.78 11.49 0.71
CA ALA A 222 7.47 11.12 1.95
C ALA A 222 8.96 10.76 1.77
N TYR A 223 9.35 10.23 0.61
CA TYR A 223 10.75 9.92 0.32
C TYR A 223 11.58 11.17 0.05
N TYR A 224 10.98 12.20 -0.55
CA TYR A 224 11.60 13.51 -0.69
C TYR A 224 11.67 14.21 0.67
N GLU A 225 10.57 14.23 1.44
CA GLU A 225 10.52 14.92 2.73
C GLU A 225 11.59 14.42 3.71
N ARG A 226 11.87 13.11 3.72
CA ARG A 226 12.94 12.52 4.56
C ARG A 226 14.36 12.78 4.05
N ASN A 227 14.54 13.31 2.84
CA ASN A 227 15.83 13.48 2.17
C ASN A 227 16.02 14.89 1.55
N GLN A 228 15.39 15.92 2.12
CA GLN A 228 15.47 17.30 1.64
C GLN A 228 16.90 17.88 1.61
N ASP A 229 17.83 17.30 2.38
CA ASP A 229 19.24 17.67 2.39
C ASP A 229 20.02 17.16 1.16
N LYS A 230 19.47 16.19 0.44
CA LYS A 230 20.12 15.49 -0.70
C LYS A 230 19.44 15.72 -2.04
N LEU A 231 18.19 16.14 -2.02
CA LEU A 231 17.31 16.19 -3.19
C LEU A 231 16.65 17.54 -3.31
N LYS A 232 16.53 18.01 -4.55
CA LYS A 232 15.79 19.21 -4.89
C LYS A 232 14.52 18.81 -5.65
N PRO A 233 13.32 19.18 -5.16
CA PRO A 233 12.09 18.94 -5.91
C PRO A 233 11.99 19.95 -7.05
N LEU A 234 11.34 19.57 -8.14
CA LEU A 234 10.96 20.49 -9.20
C LEU A 234 9.50 20.90 -9.03
N GLY A 235 9.20 22.18 -9.22
CA GLY A 235 7.82 22.63 -9.36
C GLY A 235 7.19 22.03 -10.62
N ILE A 236 5.94 21.60 -10.55
CA ILE A 236 5.22 21.04 -11.70
C ILE A 236 4.38 22.15 -12.32
N ASP A 237 4.62 22.46 -13.60
CA ASP A 237 3.82 23.41 -14.37
C ASP A 237 2.85 22.68 -15.32
N ASN A 238 1.56 22.82 -15.05
CA ASN A 238 0.48 22.29 -15.87
C ASN A 238 -0.15 23.36 -16.81
N GLY A 239 0.52 24.50 -16.99
CA GLY A 239 0.05 25.67 -17.73
C GLY A 239 -0.57 26.76 -16.86
N GLN A 240 -0.63 26.57 -15.53
CA GLN A 240 -1.11 27.56 -14.56
C GLN A 240 0.02 28.15 -13.69
N GLY A 241 1.27 27.81 -13.99
CA GLY A 241 2.45 28.14 -13.21
C GLY A 241 2.94 26.96 -12.39
N ALA A 242 4.24 26.96 -12.11
CA ALA A 242 4.89 25.88 -11.39
C ALA A 242 4.45 25.83 -9.92
N VAL A 243 4.07 24.64 -9.46
CA VAL A 243 3.68 24.37 -8.07
C VAL A 243 4.62 23.34 -7.46
N LEU A 244 5.23 23.67 -6.32
CA LEU A 244 6.06 22.72 -5.56
C LEU A 244 5.19 21.71 -4.79
N PRO A 245 5.66 20.47 -4.58
CA PRO A 245 4.95 19.51 -3.78
C PRO A 245 4.99 19.89 -2.31
N SER A 246 3.81 19.96 -1.68
CA SER A 246 3.66 20.16 -0.24
C SER A 246 2.26 19.72 0.21
N PRO A 247 2.06 19.44 1.52
CA PRO A 247 0.73 19.16 2.06
C PRO A 247 -0.31 20.22 1.68
N GLU A 248 0.03 21.50 1.81
CA GLU A 248 -0.86 22.62 1.49
C GLU A 248 -1.27 22.62 0.02
N THR A 249 -0.33 22.42 -0.90
CA THR A 249 -0.63 22.41 -2.35
C THR A 249 -1.46 21.20 -2.78
N VAL A 250 -1.35 20.08 -2.08
CA VAL A 250 -2.14 18.86 -2.34
C VAL A 250 -3.54 19.01 -1.78
N GLU A 251 -3.68 19.46 -0.53
CA GLU A 251 -4.98 19.71 0.11
C GLU A 251 -5.82 20.73 -0.66
N ASN A 252 -5.19 21.77 -1.19
CA ASN A 252 -5.82 22.81 -2.00
C ASN A 252 -5.96 22.44 -3.49
N ALA A 253 -5.64 21.20 -3.87
CA ALA A 253 -5.70 20.69 -5.24
C ALA A 253 -4.90 21.51 -6.29
N GLN A 254 -3.82 22.15 -5.87
CA GLN A 254 -2.93 22.97 -6.70
C GLN A 254 -1.82 22.14 -7.36
N TYR A 255 -1.32 21.10 -6.69
CA TYR A 255 -0.24 20.26 -7.20
C TYR A 255 -0.76 19.20 -8.19
N GLN A 256 -1.01 19.61 -9.43
CA GLN A 256 -1.65 18.79 -10.44
C GLN A 256 -0.77 18.56 -11.67
N PRO A 257 -0.87 17.40 -12.35
CA PRO A 257 -1.80 16.28 -12.11
C PRO A 257 -1.25 15.21 -11.15
N LEU A 258 -0.15 15.48 -10.45
CA LEU A 258 0.64 14.48 -9.73
C LEU A 258 0.22 14.29 -8.25
N ALA A 259 -0.93 14.82 -7.84
CA ALA A 259 -1.55 14.55 -6.54
C ALA A 259 -2.58 13.41 -6.64
N ARG A 260 -2.53 12.45 -5.72
CA ARG A 260 -3.36 11.24 -5.79
C ARG A 260 -3.78 10.72 -4.41
N PRO A 261 -4.92 10.03 -4.31
CA PRO A 261 -5.27 9.27 -3.12
C PRO A 261 -4.42 7.99 -3.00
N LEU A 262 -4.13 7.59 -1.75
CA LEU A 262 -3.55 6.31 -1.37
C LEU A 262 -4.60 5.45 -0.65
N PHE A 263 -4.50 4.13 -0.80
CA PHE A 263 -5.53 3.20 -0.37
C PHE A 263 -4.97 1.99 0.38
N ILE A 264 -5.86 1.38 1.17
CA ILE A 264 -5.82 -0.06 1.42
C ILE A 264 -7.08 -0.71 0.85
N TYR A 265 -6.93 -1.89 0.28
CA TYR A 265 -8.00 -2.77 -0.16
C TYR A 265 -8.05 -3.97 0.77
N VAL A 266 -9.20 -4.19 1.40
CA VAL A 266 -9.35 -5.27 2.39
C VAL A 266 -10.21 -6.38 1.82
N ASN A 267 -9.78 -7.63 1.94
CA ASN A 267 -10.56 -8.79 1.51
C ASN A 267 -11.84 -8.88 2.36
N ALA A 268 -12.99 -8.63 1.74
CA ALA A 268 -14.26 -8.51 2.45
C ALA A 268 -14.68 -9.81 3.13
N LYS A 269 -14.41 -10.95 2.50
CA LYS A 269 -14.72 -12.27 3.05
C LYS A 269 -13.81 -12.58 4.24
N THR A 270 -12.52 -12.29 4.15
CA THR A 270 -11.61 -12.52 5.28
C THR A 270 -11.95 -11.59 6.44
N ALA A 271 -12.22 -10.31 6.20
CA ALA A 271 -12.60 -9.37 7.25
C ALA A 271 -13.85 -9.80 8.02
N GLN A 272 -14.82 -10.45 7.36
CA GLN A 272 -16.02 -10.99 8.03
C GLN A 272 -15.75 -12.23 8.90
N ASN A 273 -14.73 -13.03 8.55
CA ASN A 273 -14.49 -14.33 9.16
C ASN A 273 -13.29 -14.37 10.10
N LYS A 274 -12.44 -13.32 10.08
CA LYS A 274 -11.22 -13.20 10.87
C LYS A 274 -11.31 -11.97 11.78
N PRO A 275 -11.80 -12.10 13.02
CA PRO A 275 -11.99 -10.97 13.93
C PRO A 275 -10.72 -10.13 14.15
N ALA A 276 -9.55 -10.78 14.19
CA ALA A 276 -8.27 -10.08 14.31
C ALA A 276 -7.99 -9.13 13.13
N LEU A 277 -8.38 -9.50 11.90
CA LEU A 277 -8.26 -8.62 10.74
C LEU A 277 -9.24 -7.45 10.83
N GLU A 278 -10.48 -7.70 11.28
CA GLU A 278 -11.47 -6.65 11.46
C GLU A 278 -11.01 -5.61 12.48
N GLU A 279 -10.49 -6.07 13.62
CA GLU A 279 -9.93 -5.21 14.66
C GLU A 279 -8.70 -4.45 14.17
N PHE A 280 -7.79 -5.12 13.45
CA PHE A 280 -6.62 -4.49 12.88
C PHE A 280 -6.98 -3.38 11.89
N VAL A 281 -7.96 -3.58 11.00
CA VAL A 281 -8.39 -2.54 10.04
C VAL A 281 -9.06 -1.37 10.74
N LYS A 282 -9.89 -1.62 11.77
CA LYS A 282 -10.45 -0.54 12.62
C LYS A 282 -9.34 0.26 13.31
N PHE A 283 -8.33 -0.42 13.82
CA PHE A 283 -7.15 0.23 14.39
C PHE A 283 -6.38 1.03 13.33
N TYR A 284 -6.20 0.47 12.14
CA TYR A 284 -5.55 1.13 11.01
C TYR A 284 -6.22 2.46 10.73
N LEU A 285 -7.53 2.46 10.44
CA LEU A 285 -8.28 3.67 10.10
C LEU A 285 -8.28 4.71 11.22
N LYS A 286 -8.34 4.27 12.48
CA LYS A 286 -8.28 5.17 13.65
C LYS A 286 -6.93 5.87 13.78
N ASN A 287 -5.83 5.18 13.49
CA ASN A 287 -4.47 5.69 13.67
C ASN A 287 -3.85 6.25 12.39
N ALA A 288 -4.47 6.04 11.22
CA ALA A 288 -4.02 6.53 9.93
C ALA A 288 -3.75 8.05 9.92
N PRO A 289 -4.61 8.95 10.45
CA PRO A 289 -4.30 10.39 10.41
C PRO A 289 -2.95 10.73 11.04
N THR A 290 -2.64 10.14 12.20
CA THR A 290 -1.37 10.35 12.89
C THR A 290 -0.22 9.64 12.18
N ALA A 291 -0.38 8.39 11.78
CA ALA A 291 0.68 7.62 11.12
C ALA A 291 1.09 8.25 9.79
N VAL A 292 0.11 8.68 8.98
CA VAL A 292 0.32 9.36 7.70
C VAL A 292 1.14 10.64 7.88
N SER A 293 0.79 11.46 8.86
CA SER A 293 1.54 12.68 9.18
C SER A 293 2.96 12.37 9.68
N GLU A 294 3.13 11.34 10.52
CA GLU A 294 4.44 10.94 11.08
C GLU A 294 5.42 10.43 10.01
N VAL A 295 4.91 9.80 8.94
CA VAL A 295 5.76 9.28 7.86
C VAL A 295 5.98 10.29 6.72
N GLY A 296 5.29 11.43 6.75
CA GLY A 296 5.47 12.49 5.77
C GLY A 296 4.54 12.43 4.57
N TYR A 297 3.33 11.90 4.72
CA TYR A 297 2.27 11.99 3.72
C TYR A 297 1.15 12.92 4.18
N ILE A 298 0.18 13.17 3.31
CA ILE A 298 -0.92 14.11 3.56
C ILE A 298 -2.11 13.32 4.13
N PRO A 299 -2.51 13.54 5.40
CA PRO A 299 -3.67 12.86 5.96
C PRO A 299 -4.96 13.28 5.25
N LEU A 300 -5.94 12.37 5.22
CA LEU A 300 -7.30 12.76 4.86
C LEU A 300 -7.87 13.69 5.94
N PRO A 301 -8.87 14.52 5.62
CA PRO A 301 -9.63 15.25 6.62
C PRO A 301 -10.41 14.23 7.47
N GLU A 302 -10.85 14.67 8.65
CA GLU A 302 -11.62 13.82 9.58
C GLU A 302 -12.82 13.14 8.89
N GLU A 303 -13.54 13.87 8.03
CA GLU A 303 -14.66 13.36 7.24
C GLU A 303 -14.26 12.17 6.35
N GLY A 304 -13.05 12.20 5.77
CA GLY A 304 -12.56 11.12 4.92
C GLY A 304 -12.31 9.83 5.69
N TYR A 305 -11.68 9.93 6.86
CA TYR A 305 -11.52 8.78 7.75
C TYR A 305 -12.86 8.31 8.32
N HIS A 306 -13.81 9.21 8.58
CA HIS A 306 -15.15 8.85 9.01
C HIS A 306 -15.88 8.02 7.92
N LEU A 307 -15.82 8.46 6.67
CA LEU A 307 -16.41 7.75 5.53
C LEU A 307 -15.75 6.39 5.30
N ALA A 308 -14.41 6.31 5.37
CA ALA A 308 -13.69 5.03 5.31
C ALA A 308 -14.14 4.07 6.40
N ASN A 309 -14.31 4.56 7.65
CA ASN A 309 -14.84 3.76 8.75
C ASN A 309 -16.28 3.29 8.48
N ILE A 310 -17.15 4.13 7.91
CA ILE A 310 -18.51 3.73 7.54
C ILE A 310 -18.48 2.63 6.48
N HIS A 311 -17.65 2.79 5.43
CA HIS A 311 -17.51 1.81 4.37
C HIS A 311 -17.06 0.45 4.91
N PHE A 312 -16.03 0.46 5.78
CA PHE A 312 -15.53 -0.76 6.40
C PHE A 312 -16.57 -1.43 7.30
N ASN A 313 -17.17 -0.70 8.24
CA ASN A 313 -18.15 -1.26 9.18
C ASN A 313 -19.44 -1.77 8.50
N ARG A 314 -19.77 -1.25 7.32
CA ARG A 314 -20.90 -1.73 6.50
C ARG A 314 -20.50 -2.82 5.51
N PHE A 315 -19.24 -3.25 5.49
CA PHE A 315 -18.67 -4.17 4.50
C PHE A 315 -19.03 -3.77 3.06
N LYS A 316 -18.95 -2.47 2.76
CA LYS A 316 -19.27 -1.93 1.45
C LYS A 316 -18.20 -2.33 0.45
N VAL A 317 -18.53 -3.27 -0.44
CA VAL A 317 -17.60 -3.81 -1.43
C VAL A 317 -17.49 -2.91 -2.67
N GLY A 318 -16.42 -3.07 -3.46
CA GLY A 318 -16.25 -2.40 -4.75
C GLY A 318 -15.37 -1.14 -4.69
N THR A 319 -15.38 -0.37 -5.77
CA THR A 319 -14.56 0.83 -5.97
C THR A 319 -15.42 2.05 -6.33
N VAL A 320 -14.95 3.25 -6.00
CA VAL A 320 -15.55 4.52 -6.43
C VAL A 320 -14.89 5.13 -7.67
N PHE A 321 -13.85 4.49 -8.20
CA PHE A 321 -13.00 5.00 -9.28
C PHE A 321 -13.20 4.31 -10.64
N GLU A 322 -14.13 3.35 -10.73
CA GLU A 322 -14.48 2.67 -11.98
C GLU A 322 -13.28 2.06 -12.74
N GLY A 323 -12.22 1.64 -12.03
CA GLY A 323 -11.07 0.98 -12.68
C GLY A 323 -9.99 1.90 -13.23
N ARG A 324 -10.03 3.21 -12.97
CA ARG A 324 -9.10 4.20 -13.56
C ARG A 324 -8.65 5.27 -12.56
N SER A 325 -7.50 5.90 -12.82
CA SER A 325 -7.09 7.08 -12.06
C SER A 325 -7.96 8.28 -12.44
N GLU A 326 -8.20 9.16 -11.47
CA GLU A 326 -8.78 10.46 -11.73
C GLU A 326 -7.77 11.55 -11.37
N PHE A 327 -7.49 12.40 -12.34
CA PHE A 327 -6.56 13.54 -12.21
C PHE A 327 -7.33 14.79 -11.82
N ASN A 328 -6.66 15.73 -11.15
CA ASN A 328 -7.28 16.98 -10.71
C ASN A 328 -8.40 16.79 -9.68
N LEU A 329 -8.41 15.63 -9.00
CA LEU A 329 -9.40 15.32 -8.00
C LEU A 329 -9.13 16.14 -6.73
N THR A 330 -10.09 16.96 -6.34
CA THR A 330 -10.08 17.61 -5.03
C THR A 330 -10.41 16.60 -3.93
N LEU A 331 -9.99 16.91 -2.71
CA LEU A 331 -10.36 16.12 -1.55
C LEU A 331 -11.89 16.07 -1.34
N GLU A 332 -12.61 17.17 -1.57
CA GLU A 332 -14.07 17.19 -1.48
C GLU A 332 -14.73 16.28 -2.52
N GLU A 333 -14.26 16.30 -3.77
CA GLU A 333 -14.76 15.41 -4.82
C GLU A 333 -14.48 13.94 -4.49
N LEU A 334 -13.30 13.62 -3.95
CA LEU A 334 -12.99 12.27 -3.47
C LEU A 334 -14.03 11.77 -2.47
N LEU A 335 -14.36 12.60 -1.47
CA LEU A 335 -15.27 12.21 -0.38
C LEU A 335 -16.73 12.10 -0.81
N THR A 336 -17.14 12.82 -1.84
CA THR A 336 -18.52 12.80 -2.35
C THR A 336 -18.78 11.68 -3.37
N LYS A 337 -17.73 10.97 -3.83
CA LYS A 337 -17.88 9.85 -4.74
C LYS A 337 -18.68 8.69 -4.15
N GLN A 338 -19.53 8.10 -4.99
CA GLN A 338 -20.31 6.93 -4.66
C GLN A 338 -19.76 5.71 -5.38
N ALA A 339 -19.58 4.61 -4.64
CA ALA A 339 -19.19 3.33 -5.22
C ALA A 339 -20.20 2.92 -6.28
N LYS A 340 -19.70 2.54 -7.46
CA LYS A 340 -20.49 1.90 -8.50
C LYS A 340 -20.15 0.41 -8.47
N PHE A 341 -21.18 -0.41 -8.54
CA PHE A 341 -21.10 -1.86 -8.37
C PHE A 341 -21.27 -2.59 -9.69
#